data_AF-A0A2D4PY18-F1
#
_entry.id   AF-A0A2D4PY18-F1
#
_cell.length_a   1.000
_cell.length_b   1.000
_cell.length_c   1.000
_cell.angle_alpha   90.00
_cell.angle_beta   90.00
_cell.angle_gamma   90.00
#
_symmetry.space_group_name_H-M   'P 1'
#
loop_
_entity.id
_entity.type
_entity.pdbx_description
1 polymer ?
#
loop_
_entity_poly.entity_id
_entity_poly.type
_entity_poly.pdbx_seq_one_letter_code
_entity_poly.pdbx_strand_id
1 'polypeptide(L)'
;YQRQSTWGSLWKMAPVVTGKFGERPPPKRLTREAMRNYLKERGDQTVLILHAKVAQKSYGNEKRFFCPPPCVYLMGSGWKKKKEQMERDGCSEQESQPCAFIGIGNSDQEMQQLNLEGKNYCTAKTLYISDSDKRK
;
A
#
# COMPACT_ATOMS: atom_id res chain seq x y z
N TYR A 1 -11.81 31.25 5.23
CA TYR A 1 -10.40 30.78 5.28
C TYR A 1 -10.39 29.26 5.35
N GLN A 2 -10.16 28.56 4.22
CA GLN A 2 -10.04 27.10 4.19
C GLN A 2 -8.63 26.71 4.67
N ARG A 3 -8.54 25.90 5.73
CA ARG A 3 -7.24 25.45 6.26
C ARG A 3 -6.80 24.19 5.50
N GLN A 4 -5.69 24.29 4.79
CA GLN A 4 -5.06 23.14 4.12
C GLN A 4 -4.03 22.50 5.06
N SER A 5 -3.92 21.17 5.01
CA SER A 5 -2.85 20.42 5.68
C SER A 5 -1.84 19.91 4.66
N THR A 6 -0.57 19.86 5.06
CA THR A 6 0.51 19.25 4.30
C THR A 6 0.65 17.79 4.69
N TRP A 7 0.85 16.90 3.70
CA TRP A 7 0.80 15.46 3.92
C TRP A 7 1.98 14.86 4.72
N GLY A 8 3.01 15.65 5.00
CA GLY A 8 4.23 15.19 5.70
C GLY A 8 3.97 14.59 7.09
N SER A 9 2.86 14.95 7.74
CA SER A 9 2.48 14.45 9.07
C SER A 9 1.41 13.34 9.06
N LEU A 10 0.84 13.01 7.89
CA LEU A 10 -0.36 12.15 7.78
C LEU A 10 -0.05 10.69 7.45
N TRP A 11 1.02 10.43 6.71
CA TRP A 11 1.38 9.09 6.28
C TRP A 11 2.33 8.43 7.27
N LYS A 12 1.86 7.36 7.92
CA LYS A 12 2.73 6.33 8.48
C LYS A 12 2.53 5.06 7.67
N MET A 13 3.49 4.72 6.83
CA MET A 13 3.51 3.43 6.15
C MET A 13 4.08 2.41 7.13
N ALA A 14 3.20 1.63 7.77
CA ALA A 14 3.60 0.46 8.53
C ALA A 14 3.43 -0.78 7.63
N PRO A 15 4.46 -1.61 7.43
CA PRO A 15 4.28 -2.88 6.75
C PRO A 15 3.39 -3.77 7.61
N VAL A 16 2.15 -4.00 7.18
CA VAL A 16 1.30 -5.05 7.76
C VAL A 16 1.57 -6.31 6.95
N VAL A 17 2.40 -7.21 7.49
CA VAL A 17 2.64 -8.52 6.89
C VAL A 17 1.56 -9.48 7.40
N THR A 18 0.45 -9.60 6.67
CA THR A 18 -0.53 -10.68 6.89
C THR A 18 -0.08 -11.93 6.16
N GLY A 19 0.86 -12.67 6.76
CA GLY A 19 1.25 -14.00 6.29
C GLY A 19 1.08 -15.01 7.42
N LYS A 20 0.57 -16.23 7.10
CA LYS A 20 0.46 -17.33 8.07
C LYS A 20 1.82 -17.56 8.75
N PHE A 21 1.85 -17.47 10.08
CA PHE A 21 3.04 -17.72 10.92
C PHE A 21 3.31 -19.23 11.04
N GLY A 22 3.58 -19.91 9.92
CA GLY A 22 4.30 -21.18 9.98
C GLY A 22 5.74 -20.95 10.43
N GLU A 23 6.45 -22.01 10.85
CA GLU A 23 7.88 -21.98 11.15
C GLU A 23 8.64 -21.34 9.98
N ARG A 24 9.00 -20.06 10.12
CA ARG A 24 9.78 -19.39 9.10
C ARG A 24 11.18 -19.98 9.14
N PRO A 25 11.70 -20.51 8.02
CA PRO A 25 13.08 -20.97 8.00
C PRO A 25 14.00 -19.82 8.46
N PRO A 26 15.13 -20.15 9.11
CA PRO A 26 16.04 -19.14 9.61
C PRO A 26 16.43 -18.17 8.49
N PRO A 27 16.54 -16.86 8.79
CA PRO A 27 16.81 -15.85 7.77
C PRO A 27 18.13 -16.16 7.06
N LYS A 28 18.09 -16.31 5.74
CA LYS A 28 19.27 -16.57 4.91
C LYS A 28 19.93 -15.24 4.53
N ARG A 29 21.25 -15.12 4.75
CA ARG A 29 22.01 -13.95 4.29
C ARG A 29 22.09 -13.94 2.76
N LEU A 30 22.06 -12.74 2.17
CA LEU A 30 22.23 -12.57 0.73
C LEU A 30 23.65 -12.99 0.31
N THR A 31 23.74 -13.94 -0.62
CA THR A 31 25.03 -14.38 -1.18
C THR A 31 25.42 -13.50 -2.38
N ARG A 32 26.72 -13.45 -2.70
CA ARG A 32 27.21 -12.74 -3.89
C ARG A 32 26.58 -13.29 -5.18
N GLU A 33 26.33 -14.59 -5.24
CA GLU A 33 25.67 -15.24 -6.38
C GLU A 33 24.20 -14.82 -6.52
N ALA A 34 23.44 -14.87 -5.43
CA ALA A 34 22.06 -14.41 -5.43
C ALA A 34 21.95 -12.93 -5.85
N MET A 35 22.88 -12.09 -5.40
CA MET A 35 22.94 -10.69 -5.81
C MET A 35 23.28 -10.53 -7.31
N ARG A 36 24.20 -11.33 -7.86
CA ARG A 36 24.49 -11.31 -9.30
C ARG A 36 23.26 -11.70 -10.12
N ASN A 37 22.50 -12.69 -9.67
CA ASN A 37 21.26 -13.11 -10.35
C ASN A 37 20.21 -12.01 -10.29
N TYR A 38 20.03 -11.39 -9.11
CA TYR A 38 19.16 -10.22 -8.96
C TYR A 38 19.55 -9.07 -9.91
N LEU A 39 20.83 -8.71 -9.99
CA LEU A 39 21.30 -7.62 -10.84
C LEU A 39 21.07 -7.88 -12.34
N LYS A 40 21.04 -9.14 -12.76
CA LYS A 40 20.70 -9.56 -14.14
C LYS A 40 19.21 -9.48 -14.42
N GLU A 41 18.37 -9.96 -13.50
CA GLU A 41 16.92 -10.10 -13.72
C GLU A 41 16.10 -8.85 -13.38
N ARG A 42 16.51 -8.09 -12.34
CA ARG A 42 15.79 -6.92 -11.81
C ARG A 42 14.29 -7.17 -11.58
N GLY A 43 13.97 -8.35 -11.06
CA GLY A 43 12.59 -8.80 -10.79
C GLY A 43 11.99 -8.20 -9.52
N ASP A 44 12.05 -6.88 -9.36
CA ASP A 44 11.57 -6.17 -8.18
C ASP A 44 10.03 -6.20 -8.05
N GLN A 45 9.54 -6.10 -6.81
CA GLN A 45 8.16 -5.80 -6.47
C GLN A 45 8.10 -4.34 -6.01
N THR A 46 7.64 -3.45 -6.88
CA THR A 46 7.57 -2.02 -6.61
C THR A 46 6.12 -1.61 -6.31
N VAL A 47 5.95 -0.77 -5.28
CA VAL A 47 4.68 -0.11 -4.96
C VAL A 47 4.86 1.39 -5.21
N LEU A 48 4.03 1.97 -6.06
CA LEU A 48 4.00 3.41 -6.30
C LEU A 48 2.70 3.99 -5.74
N ILE A 49 2.83 4.99 -4.88
CA ILE A 49 1.70 5.72 -4.29
C ILE A 49 1.70 7.13 -4.86
N LEU A 50 0.68 7.48 -5.62
CA LEU A 50 0.46 8.82 -6.14
C LEU A 50 -0.60 9.51 -5.28
N HIS A 51 -0.31 10.71 -4.80
CA HIS A 51 -1.26 11.51 -4.04
C HIS A 51 -0.97 13.00 -4.19
N ALA A 52 -1.96 13.85 -3.91
CA ALA A 52 -1.77 15.30 -3.84
C ALA A 52 -0.81 15.68 -2.69
N LYS A 53 -0.08 16.79 -2.83
CA LYS A 53 0.80 17.32 -1.76
C LYS A 53 0.06 18.08 -0.67
N VAL A 54 -1.21 18.38 -0.89
CA VAL A 54 -2.10 19.08 0.05
C VAL A 54 -3.43 18.34 0.17
N ALA A 55 -4.11 18.51 1.30
CA ALA A 55 -5.46 18.03 1.52
C ALA A 55 -6.30 19.12 2.18
N GLN A 56 -7.56 19.21 1.78
CA GLN A 56 -8.53 20.10 2.40
C GLN A 56 -9.21 19.38 3.57
N LYS A 57 -9.25 20.03 4.74
CA LYS A 57 -10.00 19.49 5.90
C LYS A 57 -11.50 19.56 5.66
N SER A 58 -12.20 18.57 6.17
CA SER A 58 -13.65 18.49 6.21
C SER A 58 -14.14 18.99 7.56
N TYR A 59 -15.08 19.94 7.59
CA TYR A 59 -15.55 20.58 8.82
C TYR A 59 -16.90 20.02 9.30
N GLY A 60 -16.99 19.70 10.59
CA GLY A 60 -18.20 19.11 11.16
C GLY A 60 -18.49 17.75 10.52
N ASN A 61 -19.70 17.57 9.99
CA ASN A 61 -20.14 16.30 9.40
C ASN A 61 -19.94 16.20 7.87
N GLU A 62 -19.42 17.25 7.21
CA GLU A 62 -19.14 17.19 5.77
C GLU A 62 -17.96 16.24 5.48
N LYS A 63 -17.89 15.68 4.27
CA LYS A 63 -16.75 14.86 3.82
C LYS A 63 -16.17 15.40 2.52
N ARG A 64 -15.02 16.08 2.63
CA ARG A 64 -14.26 16.57 1.47
C ARG A 64 -13.23 15.53 1.09
N PHE A 65 -13.60 14.68 0.14
CA PHE A 65 -12.70 13.65 -0.35
C PHE A 65 -11.48 14.25 -1.04
N PHE A 66 -10.35 13.54 -0.95
CA PHE A 66 -9.12 13.96 -1.61
C PHE A 66 -9.26 13.97 -3.12
N CYS A 67 -8.83 15.08 -3.73
CA CYS A 67 -8.88 15.29 -5.17
C CYS A 67 -7.54 15.88 -5.65
N PRO A 68 -6.78 15.17 -6.52
CA PRO A 68 -7.10 13.85 -7.05
C PRO A 68 -7.10 12.75 -5.97
N PRO A 69 -7.87 11.66 -6.16
CA PRO A 69 -7.86 10.54 -5.23
C PRO A 69 -6.47 9.88 -5.20
N PRO A 70 -5.94 9.50 -4.02
CA PRO A 70 -4.70 8.74 -3.96
C PRO A 70 -4.80 7.44 -4.75
N CYS A 71 -3.74 7.10 -5.48
CA CYS A 71 -3.67 5.89 -6.32
C CYS A 71 -2.49 5.04 -5.89
N VAL A 72 -2.68 3.72 -5.84
CA VAL A 72 -1.62 2.73 -5.60
C VAL A 72 -1.42 1.94 -6.88
N TYR A 73 -0.17 1.73 -7.29
CA TYR A 73 0.25 0.91 -8.41
C TYR A 73 1.22 -0.17 -7.95
N LEU A 74 1.02 -1.40 -8.41
CA LEU A 74 1.93 -2.53 -8.30
C LEU A 74 2.72 -2.64 -9.61
N MET A 75 4.01 -2.37 -9.54
CA MET A 75 4.91 -2.31 -10.69
C MET A 75 6.03 -3.35 -10.54
N GLY A 76 6.59 -3.79 -11.67
CA GLY A 76 7.69 -4.75 -11.70
C GLY A 76 7.23 -6.21 -11.87
N SER A 77 8.06 -7.00 -12.55
CA SER A 77 7.78 -8.42 -12.85
C SER A 77 7.80 -9.31 -11.61
N GLY A 78 8.35 -8.82 -10.50
CA GLY A 78 8.41 -9.55 -9.24
C GLY A 78 7.04 -9.92 -8.67
N TRP A 79 5.99 -9.14 -8.94
CA TRP A 79 4.62 -9.45 -8.48
C TRP A 79 4.09 -10.71 -9.14
N LYS A 80 4.27 -10.84 -10.46
CA LYS A 80 3.89 -12.03 -11.22
C LYS A 80 4.71 -13.24 -10.76
N LYS A 81 6.04 -13.08 -10.65
CA LYS A 81 6.94 -14.14 -10.17
C LYS A 81 6.55 -14.63 -8.77
N LYS A 82 6.12 -13.71 -7.89
CA LYS A 82 5.67 -14.04 -6.53
C LYS A 82 4.34 -14.80 -6.54
N LYS A 83 3.36 -14.38 -7.35
CA LYS A 83 2.09 -15.09 -7.53
C LYS A 83 2.31 -16.53 -8.01
N GLU A 84 3.07 -16.71 -9.08
CA GLU A 84 3.40 -18.03 -9.65
C GLU A 84 4.15 -18.93 -8.65
N GLN A 85 5.04 -18.35 -7.84
CA GLN A 85 5.75 -19.09 -6.79
C GLN A 85 4.77 -19.58 -5.71
N MET A 86 3.87 -18.72 -5.22
CA MET A 86 2.88 -19.11 -4.21
C MET A 86 1.93 -20.18 -4.71
N GLU A 87 1.49 -20.10 -5.97
CA GLU A 87 0.63 -21.11 -6.60
C GLU A 87 1.35 -22.45 -6.75
N ARG A 88 2.65 -22.44 -7.11
CA ARG A 88 3.48 -23.65 -7.14
C ARG A 88 3.64 -24.27 -5.75
N ASP A 89 3.70 -23.44 -4.71
CA ASP A 89 3.78 -23.86 -3.31
C ASP A 89 2.39 -24.30 -2.76
N GLY A 90 1.34 -24.30 -3.59
CA GLY A 90 0.01 -24.83 -3.25
C GLY A 90 -1.00 -23.79 -2.77
N CYS A 91 -0.69 -22.49 -2.82
CA CYS A 91 -1.67 -21.44 -2.51
C CYS A 91 -2.73 -21.33 -3.59
N SER A 92 -3.97 -21.05 -3.18
CA SER A 92 -5.06 -20.70 -4.11
C SER A 92 -4.83 -19.32 -4.76
N GLU A 93 -5.57 -19.03 -5.83
CA GLU A 93 -5.52 -17.71 -6.49
C GLU A 93 -5.89 -16.56 -5.55
N GLN A 94 -6.84 -16.78 -4.63
CA GLN A 94 -7.23 -15.77 -3.63
C GLN A 94 -6.14 -15.53 -2.60
N GLU A 95 -5.39 -16.57 -2.20
CA GLU A 95 -4.27 -16.45 -1.25
C GLU A 95 -3.02 -15.84 -1.90
N SER A 96 -2.86 -15.96 -3.22
CA SER A 96 -1.73 -15.41 -3.97
C SER A 96 -1.96 -13.95 -4.43
N GLN A 97 -3.19 -13.43 -4.29
CA GLN A 97 -3.56 -12.08 -4.67
C GLN A 97 -3.06 -11.05 -3.64
N PRO A 98 -2.44 -9.93 -4.07
CA PRO A 98 -2.06 -8.84 -3.17
C PRO A 98 -3.29 -8.17 -2.54
N CYS A 99 -3.31 -8.09 -1.21
CA CYS A 99 -4.29 -7.33 -0.45
C CYS A 99 -3.65 -6.06 0.12
N ALA A 100 -4.29 -4.91 -0.09
CA ALA A 100 -3.81 -3.63 0.40
C ALA A 100 -4.93 -2.83 1.08
N PHE A 101 -4.56 -2.11 2.12
CA PHE A 101 -5.43 -1.19 2.85
C PHE A 101 -4.76 0.17 2.93
N ILE A 102 -5.53 1.24 2.84
CA ILE A 102 -5.05 2.61 2.90
C ILE A 102 -5.83 3.38 3.97
N GLY A 103 -5.14 4.15 4.78
CA GLY A 103 -5.73 4.96 5.82
C GLY A 103 -4.96 6.27 5.99
N ILE A 104 -5.62 7.24 6.59
CA ILE A 104 -4.97 8.45 7.09
C ILE A 104 -4.50 8.10 8.50
N GLY A 105 -3.28 8.46 8.90
CA GLY A 105 -2.66 7.96 10.15
C GLY A 105 -3.31 8.43 11.46
N ASN A 106 -4.61 8.73 11.48
CA ASN A 106 -5.43 8.87 12.67
C ASN A 106 -6.05 7.49 12.99
N SER A 107 -6.02 7.04 14.24
CA SER A 107 -6.57 5.74 14.66
C SER A 107 -8.10 5.65 14.52
N ASP A 108 -8.79 6.80 14.47
CA ASP A 108 -10.25 6.86 14.53
C ASP A 108 -10.92 6.60 13.18
N GLN A 109 -10.16 6.61 12.08
CA GLN A 109 -10.65 6.27 10.75
C GLN A 109 -10.24 4.85 10.40
N GLU A 110 -11.23 4.02 10.04
CA GLU A 110 -10.98 2.69 9.50
C GLU A 110 -10.14 2.75 8.22
N MET A 111 -9.25 1.77 8.05
CA MET A 111 -8.51 1.63 6.80
C MET A 111 -9.46 1.18 5.69
N GLN A 112 -9.38 1.86 4.54
CA GLN A 112 -10.11 1.48 3.34
C GLN A 112 -9.38 0.34 2.61
N GLN A 113 -10.09 -0.74 2.30
CA GLN A 113 -9.55 -1.80 1.43
C GLN A 113 -9.42 -1.30 -0.01
N LEU A 114 -8.28 -1.58 -0.63
CA LEU A 114 -8.04 -1.35 -2.05
C LEU A 114 -8.34 -2.63 -2.83
N ASN A 115 -9.23 -2.54 -3.82
CA ASN A 115 -9.49 -3.63 -4.75
C ASN A 115 -8.42 -3.64 -5.86
N LEU A 116 -7.49 -4.58 -5.76
CA LEU A 116 -6.42 -4.83 -6.73
C LEU A 116 -6.67 -6.10 -7.56
N GLU A 117 -7.87 -6.70 -7.50
CA GLU A 117 -8.19 -7.92 -8.23
C GLU A 117 -8.17 -7.67 -9.74
N GLY A 118 -7.38 -8.47 -10.46
CA GLY A 118 -7.20 -8.36 -11.92
C GLY A 118 -6.58 -7.05 -12.41
N LYS A 119 -6.14 -6.16 -11.51
CA LYS A 119 -5.56 -4.87 -11.84
C LYS A 119 -4.25 -4.67 -11.09
N ASN A 120 -3.32 -3.98 -11.72
CA ASN A 120 -2.09 -3.56 -11.06
C ASN A 120 -2.23 -2.18 -10.40
N TYR A 121 -3.42 -1.61 -10.30
CA TYR A 121 -3.64 -0.33 -9.64
C TYR A 121 -5.03 -0.20 -9.01
N CYS A 122 -5.14 0.66 -8.00
CA CYS A 122 -6.39 1.00 -7.34
C CYS A 122 -6.37 2.46 -6.84
N THR A 123 -7.56 3.07 -6.69
CA THR A 123 -7.71 4.45 -6.22
C THR A 123 -8.54 4.52 -4.96
N ALA A 124 -8.12 5.30 -3.98
CA ALA A 124 -8.81 5.51 -2.71
C ALA A 124 -9.74 6.73 -2.79
N LYS A 125 -10.97 6.52 -3.27
CA LYS A 125 -11.89 7.61 -3.63
C LYS A 125 -12.59 8.28 -2.45
N THR A 126 -12.53 7.68 -1.27
CA THR A 126 -13.35 8.06 -0.11
C THR A 126 -12.52 8.51 1.10
N LEU A 127 -11.23 8.77 0.91
CA LEU A 127 -10.37 9.31 1.96
C LEU A 127 -10.63 10.80 2.17
N TYR A 128 -10.77 11.21 3.43
CA TYR A 128 -10.97 12.60 3.86
C TYR A 128 -10.38 12.78 5.26
N ILE A 129 -9.92 13.99 5.60
CA ILE A 129 -9.45 14.35 6.95
C ILE A 129 -10.43 15.30 7.64
N SER A 130 -10.82 15.02 8.88
CA SER A 130 -11.71 15.89 9.68
C SER A 130 -10.94 17.08 10.28
N ASP A 131 -11.66 18.16 10.58
CA ASP A 131 -11.15 19.32 11.32
C ASP A 131 -10.83 19.02 12.79
N SER A 132 -11.30 17.89 13.33
CA SER A 132 -10.85 17.35 14.62
C SER A 132 -9.36 16.98 14.61
N ASP A 133 -8.83 16.53 13.47
CA ASP A 133 -7.42 16.21 13.30
C ASP A 133 -6.59 17.51 13.28
N LYS A 134 -5.74 17.70 14.29
CA LYS A 134 -4.95 18.93 14.48
C LYS A 134 -3.56 18.89 13.83
N ARG A 135 -3.19 17.79 13.17
CA ARG A 135 -1.90 17.68 12.49
C ARG A 135 -1.78 18.71 11.36
N LYS A 136 -0.56 19.22 11.18
CA LYS A 136 -0.20 20.19 10.13
C LYS A 136 0.28 19.47 8.88
#